data_AF-A0A1Y2B8V8-F1
#
_entry.id   AF-A0A1Y2B8V8-F1
#
_cell.length_a   1.000
_cell.length_b   1.000
_cell.length_c   1.000
_cell.angle_alpha   90.00
_cell.angle_beta   90.00
_cell.angle_gamma   90.00
#
_symmetry.space_group_name_H-M   'P 1'
#
loop_
_entity.id
_entity.type
_entity.pdbx_description
1 polymer ?
#
loop_
_entity_poly.entity_id
_entity_poly.type
_entity_poly.pdbx_seq_one_letter_code
_entity_poly.pdbx_strand_id
1 'polypeptide(L)'
;MTSIVEQVRANLARHSAPDLSEYETLEKRKRAAVLMPLILDEATDSVHIVLSRRALTLRTHPGEVAFPGGRMDPEDPDGAATAIREANEEIGLDPSFVQVATIQEPAISLHKLLVTPVAAYIDCERLLASKSSELKEAEYANASLAGKVIKTLTISPDEVHSVFSIPLDTFLLKKCHEQRQVDASDGSGAEWKFHVFTVTDEFGREYHVWGLTAHFVVEFARLAFGRDPEMRKTEQVLSNLRAYKAPIHPEYEAVDRSKRAAVLLPVILDHETDTIHVILTQRASKLRTHSGEVALPGGRMDADDESIIATALREAAEEIGLNSSDAEVVSVHEPAVSLHRILVTPVCAIISNSLATESDIPKNVPNSKSLAARIMNNLTLSPDEVEHVFTVPLHYFLESRGHSGHDIVGDDGTSTWKIHRFQYVDEFGRSFLVWGMTSYILVQFAKIAFGEEPEFQAFSASERPTLRKKPDFKL
;
A
#
# COMPACT_ATOMS: atom_id res chain seq x y z
N MET A 1 28.01 8.41 -2.09
CA MET A 1 26.69 7.81 -2.34
C MET A 1 26.95 6.39 -2.75
N THR A 2 26.27 5.41 -2.15
CA THR A 2 26.36 4.00 -2.55
C THR A 2 25.79 3.85 -3.96
N SER A 3 26.40 3.02 -4.81
CA SER A 3 25.89 2.76 -6.16
C SER A 3 24.50 2.13 -6.12
N ILE A 4 23.64 2.46 -7.09
CA ILE A 4 22.32 1.83 -7.27
C ILE A 4 22.48 0.32 -7.45
N VAL A 5 23.43 -0.11 -8.28
CA VAL A 5 23.68 -1.53 -8.52
C VAL A 5 24.08 -2.25 -7.23
N GLU A 6 24.98 -1.67 -6.44
CA GLU A 6 25.38 -2.22 -5.13
C GLU A 6 24.20 -2.31 -4.16
N GLN A 7 23.36 -1.26 -4.11
CA GLN A 7 22.16 -1.25 -3.29
C GLN A 7 21.17 -2.35 -3.70
N VAL A 8 20.93 -2.53 -5.01
CA VAL A 8 20.06 -3.59 -5.52
C VAL A 8 20.59 -4.97 -5.14
N ARG A 9 21.90 -5.22 -5.30
CA ARG A 9 22.51 -6.49 -4.84
C ARG A 9 22.31 -6.70 -3.35
N ALA A 10 22.55 -5.67 -2.52
CA ALA A 10 22.40 -5.77 -1.08
C ALA A 10 20.95 -5.96 -0.62
N ASN A 11 19.98 -5.37 -1.30
CA ASN A 11 18.56 -5.53 -1.00
C ASN A 11 18.08 -6.94 -1.34
N LEU A 12 18.39 -7.42 -2.55
CA LEU A 12 17.99 -8.75 -2.99
C LEU A 12 18.67 -9.86 -2.18
N ALA A 13 19.93 -9.68 -1.76
CA ALA A 13 20.63 -10.62 -0.89
C ALA A 13 20.06 -10.69 0.55
N ARG A 14 19.42 -9.61 1.02
CA ARG A 14 18.76 -9.58 2.34
C ARG A 14 17.32 -10.10 2.31
N HIS A 15 16.72 -10.19 1.13
CA HIS A 15 15.37 -10.71 1.00
C HIS A 15 15.35 -12.21 1.33
N SER A 16 14.51 -12.59 2.29
CA SER A 16 14.30 -14.00 2.62
C SER A 16 13.25 -14.56 1.67
N ALA A 17 13.59 -15.64 0.97
CA ALA A 17 12.63 -16.32 0.10
C ALA A 17 11.40 -16.78 0.91
N PRO A 18 10.20 -16.75 0.31
CA PRO A 18 8.98 -17.14 1.00
C PRO A 18 8.98 -18.64 1.34
N ASP A 19 8.25 -19.01 2.39
CA ASP A 19 8.00 -20.42 2.72
C ASP A 19 6.95 -20.99 1.75
N LEU A 20 7.42 -21.83 0.82
CA LEU A 20 6.59 -22.45 -0.21
C LEU A 20 5.94 -23.77 0.25
N SER A 21 6.10 -24.16 1.51
CA SER A 21 5.61 -25.45 2.04
C SER A 21 4.09 -25.61 1.90
N GLU A 22 3.32 -24.53 2.01
CA GLU A 22 1.87 -24.54 1.79
C GLU A 22 1.49 -25.05 0.39
N TYR A 23 2.36 -24.82 -0.59
CA TYR A 23 2.11 -25.19 -1.98
C TYR A 23 2.69 -26.55 -2.37
N GLU A 24 3.43 -27.24 -1.49
CA GLU A 24 4.11 -28.51 -1.80
C GLU A 24 3.16 -29.63 -2.26
N THR A 25 1.91 -29.61 -1.80
CA THR A 25 0.90 -30.61 -2.18
C THR A 25 0.23 -30.32 -3.54
N LEU A 26 0.44 -29.12 -4.11
CA LEU A 26 -0.17 -28.73 -5.37
C LEU A 26 0.48 -29.51 -6.53
N GLU A 27 -0.31 -30.14 -7.38
CA GLU A 27 0.22 -30.90 -8.54
C GLU A 27 1.12 -30.02 -9.44
N LYS A 28 2.26 -30.55 -9.90
CA LYS A 28 3.21 -29.80 -10.76
C LYS A 28 2.57 -29.14 -11.97
N ARG A 29 1.58 -29.79 -12.62
CA ARG A 29 0.82 -29.22 -13.76
C ARG A 29 0.05 -27.93 -13.45
N LYS A 30 -0.20 -27.65 -12.17
CA LYS A 30 -0.85 -26.42 -11.68
C LYS A 30 0.16 -25.36 -11.23
N ARG A 31 1.46 -25.65 -11.36
CA ARG A 31 2.55 -24.73 -11.05
C ARG A 31 3.18 -24.22 -12.34
N ALA A 32 3.61 -22.98 -12.28
CA ALA A 32 4.38 -22.32 -13.31
C ALA A 32 5.46 -21.48 -12.64
N ALA A 33 6.50 -21.12 -13.38
CA ALA A 33 7.49 -20.20 -12.91
C ALA A 33 7.91 -19.25 -14.02
N VAL A 34 8.27 -18.04 -13.63
CA VAL A 34 8.72 -17.00 -14.55
C VAL A 34 10.07 -16.47 -14.08
N LEU A 35 10.99 -16.28 -15.03
CA LEU A 35 12.28 -15.66 -14.78
C LEU A 35 12.15 -14.15 -14.92
N MET A 36 12.65 -13.39 -13.96
CA MET A 36 12.76 -11.93 -13.99
C MET A 36 14.24 -11.56 -14.13
N PRO A 37 14.79 -11.51 -15.36
CA PRO A 37 16.21 -11.42 -15.59
C PRO A 37 16.69 -9.96 -15.49
N LEU A 38 17.66 -9.71 -14.62
CA LEU A 38 18.29 -8.42 -14.40
C LEU A 38 19.58 -8.27 -15.17
N ILE A 39 19.71 -7.12 -15.82
CA ILE A 39 20.97 -6.61 -16.37
C ILE A 39 21.42 -5.50 -15.43
N LEU A 40 22.59 -5.70 -14.82
CA LEU A 40 23.23 -4.72 -13.95
C LEU A 40 24.32 -4.02 -14.75
N ASP A 41 24.12 -2.74 -15.05
CA ASP A 41 25.11 -1.92 -15.74
C ASP A 41 25.84 -1.04 -14.72
N GLU A 42 26.97 -1.57 -14.24
CA GLU A 42 27.84 -0.87 -13.28
C GLU A 42 28.49 0.39 -13.88
N ALA A 43 28.58 0.52 -15.21
CA ALA A 43 29.17 1.69 -15.85
C ALA A 43 28.21 2.89 -15.88
N THR A 44 26.91 2.63 -16.04
CA THR A 44 25.85 3.66 -16.02
C THR A 44 25.10 3.74 -14.70
N ASP A 45 25.44 2.88 -13.73
CA ASP A 45 24.75 2.68 -12.45
C ASP A 45 23.23 2.43 -12.62
N SER A 46 22.87 1.63 -13.62
CA SER A 46 21.48 1.35 -13.98
C SER A 46 21.14 -0.14 -13.92
N VAL A 47 19.86 -0.43 -13.67
CA VAL A 47 19.33 -1.78 -13.54
C VAL A 47 18.17 -1.94 -14.51
N HIS A 48 18.29 -2.92 -15.40
CA HIS A 48 17.28 -3.21 -16.41
C HIS A 48 16.65 -4.57 -16.18
N ILE A 49 15.35 -4.68 -16.47
CA ILE A 49 14.61 -5.94 -16.47
C ILE A 49 14.35 -6.38 -17.91
N VAL A 50 14.55 -7.67 -18.20
CA VAL A 50 14.25 -8.28 -19.50
C VAL A 50 12.81 -8.79 -19.54
N LEU A 51 12.10 -8.45 -20.61
CA LEU A 51 10.72 -8.87 -20.88
C LEU A 51 10.60 -9.41 -22.29
N SER A 52 9.65 -10.32 -22.50
CA SER A 52 9.27 -10.83 -23.81
C SER A 52 7.88 -10.34 -24.20
N ARG A 53 7.66 -10.22 -25.50
CA ARG A 53 6.33 -10.05 -26.10
C ARG A 53 5.96 -11.36 -26.76
N ARG A 54 4.84 -11.95 -26.35
CA ARG A 54 4.34 -13.22 -26.87
C ARG A 54 4.05 -13.15 -28.36
N ALA A 55 4.26 -14.26 -29.07
CA ALA A 55 3.96 -14.37 -30.49
C ALA A 55 2.48 -14.02 -30.77
N LEU A 56 2.24 -13.22 -31.81
CA LEU A 56 0.89 -12.77 -32.21
C LEU A 56 0.01 -13.92 -32.70
N THR A 57 0.64 -15.05 -33.05
CA THR A 57 0.02 -16.27 -33.57
C THR A 57 -0.50 -17.20 -32.47
N LEU A 58 -0.20 -16.93 -31.20
CA LEU A 58 -0.61 -17.79 -30.09
C LEU A 58 -2.11 -17.72 -29.83
N ARG A 59 -2.69 -18.87 -29.45
CA ARG A 59 -4.11 -19.00 -29.12
C ARG A 59 -4.52 -18.23 -27.87
N THR A 60 -3.59 -18.02 -26.94
CA THR A 60 -3.79 -17.31 -25.67
C THR A 60 -2.80 -16.16 -25.55
N HIS A 61 -3.31 -15.01 -25.11
CA HIS A 61 -2.52 -13.81 -24.83
C HIS A 61 -1.58 -13.33 -25.96
N PRO A 62 -2.03 -13.31 -27.23
CA PRO A 62 -1.18 -12.93 -28.35
C PRO A 62 -0.70 -11.49 -28.22
N GLY A 63 0.62 -11.28 -28.31
CA GLY A 63 1.22 -9.95 -28.24
C GLY A 63 1.30 -9.34 -26.85
N GLU A 64 0.89 -10.05 -25.79
CA GLU A 64 1.04 -9.59 -24.41
C GLU A 64 2.51 -9.59 -23.96
N VAL A 65 2.84 -8.68 -23.04
CA VAL A 65 4.15 -8.62 -22.40
C VAL A 65 4.17 -9.56 -21.20
N ALA A 66 5.17 -10.42 -21.16
CA ALA A 66 5.38 -11.38 -20.09
C ALA A 66 6.86 -11.48 -19.72
N PHE A 67 7.11 -12.02 -18.54
CA PHE A 67 8.39 -12.61 -18.21
C PHE A 67 8.56 -13.93 -18.97
N PRO A 68 9.80 -14.30 -19.38
CA PRO A 68 10.06 -15.64 -19.86
C PRO A 68 9.65 -16.68 -18.83
N GLY A 69 8.90 -17.70 -19.22
CA GLY A 69 8.39 -18.66 -18.25
C GLY A 69 7.20 -19.47 -18.72
N GLY A 70 6.94 -20.54 -17.97
CA GLY A 70 5.97 -21.53 -18.36
C GLY A 70 5.62 -22.49 -17.24
N ARG A 71 4.99 -23.60 -17.60
CA ARG A 71 4.52 -24.60 -16.64
C ARG A 71 5.70 -25.41 -16.12
N MET A 72 5.58 -25.85 -14.88
CA MET A 72 6.54 -26.77 -14.31
C MET A 72 6.42 -28.16 -14.95
N ASP A 73 7.54 -28.64 -15.49
CA ASP A 73 7.66 -29.98 -16.03
C ASP A 73 7.87 -31.02 -14.92
N PRO A 74 7.51 -32.30 -15.15
CA PRO A 74 7.72 -33.38 -14.18
C PRO A 74 9.17 -33.51 -13.72
N GLU A 75 10.13 -33.20 -14.60
CA GLU A 75 11.57 -33.27 -14.43
C GLU A 75 12.16 -32.06 -13.69
N ASP A 76 11.44 -30.93 -13.65
CA ASP A 76 11.91 -29.72 -12.97
C ASP A 76 11.93 -29.97 -11.44
N PRO A 77 13.07 -29.81 -10.76
CA PRO A 77 13.16 -30.01 -9.31
C PRO A 77 12.38 -28.94 -8.52
N ASP A 78 12.39 -27.70 -8.99
CA ASP A 78 11.76 -26.55 -8.34
C ASP A 78 11.39 -25.45 -9.35
N GLY A 79 10.77 -24.37 -8.85
CA GLY A 79 10.35 -23.25 -9.69
C GLY A 79 11.52 -22.48 -10.32
N ALA A 80 12.70 -22.46 -9.69
CA ALA A 80 13.87 -21.81 -10.26
C ALA A 80 14.37 -22.56 -11.51
N ALA A 81 14.44 -23.88 -11.43
CA ALA A 81 14.78 -24.72 -12.57
C ALA A 81 13.76 -24.58 -13.71
N THR A 82 12.46 -24.57 -13.42
CA THR A 82 11.42 -24.29 -14.42
C THR A 82 11.64 -22.93 -15.09
N ALA A 83 11.80 -21.85 -14.32
CA ALA A 83 11.99 -20.51 -14.87
C ALA A 83 13.24 -20.41 -15.78
N ILE A 84 14.34 -21.04 -15.37
CA ILE A 84 15.59 -21.05 -16.13
C ILE A 84 15.47 -21.88 -17.42
N ARG A 85 14.81 -23.05 -17.36
CA ARG A 85 14.56 -23.89 -18.55
C ARG A 85 13.72 -23.14 -19.57
N GLU A 86 12.59 -22.58 -19.13
CA GLU A 86 11.68 -21.81 -19.99
C GLU A 86 12.36 -20.58 -20.58
N ALA A 87 13.19 -19.85 -19.82
CA ALA A 87 13.96 -18.74 -20.36
C ALA A 87 14.98 -19.17 -21.43
N ASN A 88 15.57 -20.35 -21.31
CA ASN A 88 16.42 -20.90 -22.38
C ASN A 88 15.59 -21.23 -23.62
N GLU A 89 14.46 -21.91 -23.46
CA GLU A 89 13.58 -22.31 -24.56
C GLU A 89 12.99 -21.11 -25.31
N GLU A 90 12.48 -20.11 -24.59
CA GLU A 90 11.77 -18.96 -25.17
C GLU A 90 12.70 -17.89 -25.74
N ILE A 91 13.79 -17.55 -25.03
CA ILE A 91 14.67 -16.41 -25.35
C ILE A 91 16.15 -16.79 -25.53
N GLY A 92 16.50 -18.08 -25.45
CA GLY A 92 17.87 -18.55 -25.68
C GLY A 92 18.86 -18.12 -24.59
N LEU A 93 18.37 -17.78 -23.40
CA LEU A 93 19.22 -17.42 -22.27
C LEU A 93 19.82 -18.69 -21.64
N ASP A 94 21.06 -19.00 -21.99
CA ASP A 94 21.75 -20.19 -21.50
C ASP A 94 21.84 -20.18 -19.95
N PRO A 95 21.47 -21.28 -19.27
CA PRO A 95 21.48 -21.39 -17.80
C PRO A 95 22.82 -21.03 -17.15
N SER A 96 23.95 -21.21 -17.86
CA SER A 96 25.28 -20.91 -17.34
C SER A 96 25.57 -19.42 -17.19
N PHE A 97 24.71 -18.55 -17.72
CA PHE A 97 24.76 -17.09 -17.55
C PHE A 97 23.72 -16.57 -16.55
N VAL A 98 22.96 -17.45 -15.89
CA VAL A 98 21.87 -17.06 -14.99
C VAL A 98 22.26 -17.37 -13.55
N GLN A 99 22.26 -16.33 -12.70
CA GLN A 99 22.45 -16.48 -11.26
C GLN A 99 21.16 -16.08 -10.53
N VAL A 100 20.48 -17.04 -9.90
CA VAL A 100 19.30 -16.74 -9.08
C VAL A 100 19.68 -15.82 -7.93
N ALA A 101 18.96 -14.70 -7.81
CA ALA A 101 19.12 -13.71 -6.76
C ALA A 101 18.17 -13.97 -5.60
N THR A 102 16.87 -14.16 -5.90
CA THR A 102 15.84 -14.48 -4.92
C THR A 102 14.58 -15.03 -5.60
N ILE A 103 13.68 -15.63 -4.82
CA ILE A 103 12.32 -16.01 -5.21
C ILE A 103 11.35 -15.05 -4.50
N GLN A 104 10.30 -14.56 -5.17
CA GLN A 104 9.24 -13.76 -4.52
C GLN A 104 7.99 -14.59 -4.25
N GLU A 105 7.04 -14.01 -3.52
CA GLU A 105 5.75 -14.63 -3.20
C GLU A 105 5.02 -15.07 -4.48
N PRO A 106 4.59 -16.35 -4.57
CA PRO A 106 3.82 -16.82 -5.71
C PRO A 106 2.43 -16.16 -5.79
N ALA A 107 1.89 -16.07 -7.00
CA ALA A 107 0.53 -15.58 -7.21
C ALA A 107 -0.30 -16.53 -8.08
N ILE A 108 -1.60 -16.61 -7.82
CA ILE A 108 -2.53 -17.38 -8.63
C ILE A 108 -2.92 -16.58 -9.87
N SER A 109 -2.58 -17.11 -11.05
CA SER A 109 -3.00 -16.55 -12.33
C SER A 109 -4.51 -16.71 -12.58
N LEU A 110 -5.05 -15.96 -13.55
CA LEU A 110 -6.43 -16.11 -14.04
C LEU A 110 -6.77 -17.55 -14.47
N HIS A 111 -5.76 -18.31 -14.91
CA HIS A 111 -5.88 -19.71 -15.31
C HIS A 111 -5.71 -20.70 -14.15
N LYS A 112 -5.73 -20.21 -12.89
CA LYS A 112 -5.58 -20.99 -11.66
C LYS A 112 -4.25 -21.75 -11.56
N LEU A 113 -3.21 -21.25 -12.23
CA LEU A 113 -1.83 -21.70 -12.03
C LEU A 113 -1.19 -20.87 -10.93
N LEU A 114 -0.50 -21.54 -10.00
CA LEU A 114 0.39 -20.89 -9.05
C LEU A 114 1.70 -20.54 -9.77
N VAL A 115 1.95 -19.25 -9.96
CA VAL A 115 3.11 -18.75 -10.70
C VAL A 115 4.17 -18.28 -9.70
N THR A 116 5.36 -18.86 -9.76
CA THR A 116 6.51 -18.52 -8.90
C THR A 116 7.44 -17.56 -9.63
N PRO A 117 7.59 -16.30 -9.18
CA PRO A 117 8.52 -15.34 -9.77
C PRO A 117 9.95 -15.55 -9.24
N VAL A 118 10.91 -15.69 -10.17
CA VAL A 118 12.31 -15.97 -9.86
C VAL A 118 13.18 -14.83 -10.38
N ALA A 119 13.72 -14.02 -9.47
CA ALA A 119 14.65 -12.95 -9.79
C ALA A 119 16.05 -13.51 -10.04
N ALA A 120 16.69 -13.14 -11.13
CA ALA A 120 18.04 -13.61 -11.45
C ALA A 120 18.89 -12.54 -12.13
N TYR A 121 20.19 -12.55 -11.86
CA TYR A 121 21.16 -11.74 -12.59
C TYR A 121 21.62 -12.46 -13.86
N ILE A 122 21.81 -11.70 -14.93
CA ILE A 122 22.50 -12.15 -16.13
C ILE A 122 23.99 -11.81 -16.00
N ASP A 123 24.86 -12.82 -16.16
CA ASP A 123 26.30 -12.64 -16.35
C ASP A 123 26.57 -12.04 -17.74
N CYS A 124 26.41 -10.72 -17.83
CA CYS A 124 26.46 -9.98 -19.08
C CYS A 124 27.85 -10.04 -19.73
N GLU A 125 28.92 -10.01 -18.93
CA GLU A 125 30.29 -10.07 -19.43
C GLU A 125 30.55 -11.40 -20.14
N ARG A 126 30.22 -12.52 -19.48
CA ARG A 126 30.45 -13.85 -20.04
C ARG A 126 29.53 -14.15 -21.22
N LEU A 127 28.27 -13.70 -21.16
CA LEU A 127 27.33 -13.82 -22.27
C LEU A 127 27.84 -13.10 -23.53
N LEU A 128 28.22 -11.82 -23.40
CA LEU A 128 28.73 -11.03 -24.54
C LEU A 128 30.06 -11.59 -25.07
N ALA A 129 30.95 -12.05 -24.18
CA ALA A 129 32.20 -12.69 -24.58
C ALA A 129 31.97 -13.97 -25.40
N SER A 130 30.94 -14.77 -25.07
CA SER A 130 30.60 -15.99 -25.81
C SER A 130 30.08 -15.74 -27.23
N LYS A 131 29.63 -14.51 -27.50
CA LYS A 131 29.01 -14.09 -28.78
C LYS A 131 29.86 -13.10 -29.58
N SER A 132 31.11 -12.86 -29.18
CA SER A 132 31.97 -11.83 -29.76
C SER A 132 32.20 -11.95 -31.28
N SER A 133 32.17 -13.16 -31.84
CA SER A 133 32.31 -13.39 -33.29
C SER A 133 31.05 -13.10 -34.11
N GLU A 134 29.86 -13.07 -33.48
CA GLU A 134 28.56 -12.84 -34.14
C GLU A 134 28.18 -11.33 -34.13
N LEU A 135 28.81 -10.54 -33.25
CA LEU A 135 28.55 -9.11 -33.07
C LEU A 135 29.39 -8.27 -34.06
N LYS A 136 28.80 -7.82 -35.17
CA LYS A 136 29.43 -6.83 -36.07
C LYS A 136 29.62 -5.46 -35.40
N GLU A 137 30.85 -5.11 -35.00
CA GLU A 137 31.23 -3.89 -34.24
C GLU A 137 30.46 -2.59 -34.57
N ALA A 138 30.15 -2.33 -35.85
CA ALA A 138 29.48 -1.11 -36.28
C ALA A 138 28.02 -0.95 -35.79
N GLU A 139 27.27 -2.03 -35.54
CA GLU A 139 25.88 -1.98 -35.07
C GLU A 139 25.73 -1.87 -33.54
N TYR A 140 26.83 -2.00 -32.79
CA TYR A 140 26.85 -2.05 -31.32
C TYR A 140 27.58 -0.88 -30.66
N ALA A 141 28.27 -0.05 -31.44
CA ALA A 141 29.12 1.02 -30.93
C ALA A 141 28.37 1.97 -29.98
N ASN A 142 27.07 2.20 -30.23
CA ASN A 142 26.23 3.12 -29.46
C ASN A 142 25.14 2.45 -28.61
N ALA A 143 25.05 1.11 -28.59
CA ALA A 143 24.04 0.42 -27.80
C ALA A 143 24.43 0.36 -26.31
N SER A 144 23.45 0.48 -25.41
CA SER A 144 23.64 0.26 -23.98
C SER A 144 24.07 -1.18 -23.69
N LEU A 145 24.54 -1.48 -22.47
CA LEU A 145 24.79 -2.86 -22.05
C LEU A 145 23.54 -3.71 -22.25
N ALA A 146 22.38 -3.19 -21.86
CA ALA A 146 21.12 -3.88 -22.01
C ALA A 146 20.77 -4.17 -23.48
N GLY A 147 20.94 -3.18 -24.36
CA GLY A 147 20.72 -3.35 -25.80
C GLY A 147 21.64 -4.39 -26.44
N LYS A 148 22.89 -4.48 -25.98
CA LYS A 148 23.83 -5.53 -26.41
C LYS A 148 23.36 -6.90 -25.97
N VAL A 149 22.96 -7.05 -24.69
CA VAL A 149 22.43 -8.31 -24.15
C VAL A 149 21.17 -8.74 -24.91
N ILE A 150 20.18 -7.86 -25.07
CA ILE A 150 18.92 -8.19 -25.78
C ILE A 150 19.19 -8.69 -27.21
N LYS A 151 20.16 -8.11 -27.92
CA LYS A 151 20.52 -8.54 -29.27
C LYS A 151 21.24 -9.90 -29.33
N THR A 152 21.82 -10.38 -28.24
CA THR A 152 22.47 -11.72 -28.18
C THR A 152 21.49 -12.86 -27.93
N LEU A 153 20.30 -12.55 -27.42
CA LEU A 153 19.27 -13.53 -27.12
C LEU A 153 18.64 -14.07 -28.40
N THR A 154 18.38 -15.38 -28.42
CA THR A 154 17.81 -16.08 -29.57
C THR A 154 16.37 -16.45 -29.26
N ILE A 155 15.42 -15.78 -29.89
CA ILE A 155 13.99 -15.98 -29.62
C ILE A 155 13.46 -17.22 -30.33
N SER A 156 12.58 -17.97 -29.67
CA SER A 156 11.74 -18.98 -30.30
C SER A 156 10.56 -18.28 -30.99
N PRO A 157 10.50 -18.24 -32.34
CA PRO A 157 9.48 -17.45 -33.06
C PRO A 157 8.06 -18.00 -32.90
N ASP A 158 7.93 -19.28 -32.51
CA ASP A 158 6.64 -19.91 -32.26
C ASP A 158 5.99 -19.38 -30.97
N GLU A 159 6.78 -18.84 -30.04
CA GLU A 159 6.33 -18.44 -28.71
C GLU A 159 6.58 -16.96 -28.41
N VAL A 160 7.66 -16.39 -28.93
CA VAL A 160 8.12 -15.03 -28.66
C VAL A 160 8.23 -14.22 -29.95
N HIS A 161 7.53 -13.08 -29.98
CA HIS A 161 7.61 -12.11 -31.08
C HIS A 161 8.85 -11.21 -30.95
N SER A 162 9.17 -10.78 -29.73
CA SER A 162 10.31 -9.89 -29.47
C SER A 162 10.73 -9.91 -28.01
N VAL A 163 12.00 -9.65 -27.75
CA VAL A 163 12.55 -9.41 -26.40
C VAL A 163 13.03 -7.96 -26.33
N PHE A 164 12.88 -7.36 -25.15
CA PHE A 164 13.29 -5.98 -24.87
C PHE A 164 13.68 -5.83 -23.40
N SER A 165 14.28 -4.70 -23.05
CA SER A 165 14.59 -4.35 -21.67
C SER A 165 14.03 -2.99 -21.31
N ILE A 166 13.70 -2.80 -20.03
CA ILE A 166 13.21 -1.54 -19.47
C ILE A 166 14.01 -1.25 -18.18
N PRO A 167 14.41 0.01 -17.90
CA PRO A 167 14.95 0.37 -16.60
C PRO A 167 13.97 -0.02 -15.49
N LEU A 168 14.40 -0.83 -14.53
CA LEU A 168 13.52 -1.45 -13.54
C LEU A 168 12.81 -0.41 -12.66
N ASP A 169 13.46 0.72 -12.37
CA ASP A 169 12.89 1.82 -11.60
C ASP A 169 11.69 2.50 -12.28
N THR A 170 11.52 2.34 -13.60
CA THR A 170 10.34 2.81 -14.35
C THR A 170 9.04 2.30 -13.73
N PHE A 171 9.04 1.07 -13.20
CA PHE A 171 7.87 0.45 -12.59
C PHE A 171 7.54 0.97 -11.19
N LEU A 172 8.34 1.90 -10.67
CA LEU A 172 8.06 2.64 -9.45
C LEU A 172 7.49 4.04 -9.72
N LEU A 173 7.49 4.50 -10.97
CA LEU A 173 7.12 5.87 -11.32
C LEU A 173 5.65 5.97 -11.71
N LYS A 174 4.96 6.98 -11.16
CA LYS A 174 3.55 7.25 -11.49
C LYS A 174 3.35 7.70 -12.93
N LYS A 175 4.37 8.34 -13.54
CA LYS A 175 4.30 8.93 -14.89
C LYS A 175 3.94 7.92 -15.98
N CYS A 176 4.38 6.67 -15.85
CA CYS A 176 4.17 5.62 -16.84
C CYS A 176 3.04 4.67 -16.45
N HIS A 177 2.32 4.96 -15.36
CA HIS A 177 1.34 4.08 -14.73
C HIS A 177 -0.09 4.61 -14.88
N GLU A 178 -0.99 3.71 -15.20
CA GLU A 178 -2.44 3.89 -15.09
C GLU A 178 -3.03 2.70 -14.31
N GLN A 179 -4.09 2.95 -13.55
CA GLN A 179 -4.88 1.88 -12.95
C GLN A 179 -6.13 1.66 -13.80
N ARG A 180 -6.35 0.42 -14.25
CA ARG A 180 -7.58 0.04 -14.94
C ARG A 180 -8.44 -0.85 -14.06
N GLN A 181 -9.75 -0.66 -14.18
CA GLN A 181 -10.78 -1.40 -13.46
C GLN A 181 -11.53 -2.28 -14.47
N VAL A 182 -11.73 -3.55 -14.14
CA VAL A 182 -12.53 -4.47 -14.93
C VAL A 182 -13.43 -5.26 -13.99
N ASP A 183 -14.70 -5.35 -14.35
CA ASP A 183 -15.68 -6.19 -13.64
C ASP A 183 -15.30 -7.66 -13.77
N ALA A 184 -15.32 -8.39 -12.66
CA ALA A 184 -15.12 -9.82 -12.66
C ALA A 184 -16.17 -10.48 -13.56
N SER A 185 -15.70 -11.18 -14.59
CA SER A 185 -16.57 -11.91 -15.53
C SER A 185 -17.20 -13.17 -14.92
N ASP A 186 -16.96 -13.45 -13.64
CA ASP A 186 -17.48 -14.61 -12.91
C ASP A 186 -18.88 -14.38 -12.32
N GLY A 187 -19.47 -13.21 -12.55
CA GLY A 187 -20.80 -12.85 -12.04
C GLY A 187 -20.83 -12.53 -10.54
N SER A 188 -19.67 -12.47 -9.88
CA SER A 188 -19.55 -12.06 -8.46
C SER A 188 -19.80 -10.57 -8.25
N GLY A 189 -19.71 -9.76 -9.32
CA GLY A 189 -19.70 -8.30 -9.22
C GLY A 189 -18.43 -7.74 -8.57
N ALA A 190 -17.39 -8.56 -8.37
CA ALA A 190 -16.12 -8.09 -7.83
C ALA A 190 -15.39 -7.20 -8.85
N GLU A 191 -14.84 -6.08 -8.42
CA GLU A 191 -14.05 -5.19 -9.27
C GLU A 191 -12.56 -5.55 -9.16
N TRP A 192 -11.91 -5.84 -10.28
CA TRP A 192 -10.48 -6.10 -10.33
C TRP A 192 -9.76 -4.84 -10.80
N LYS A 193 -8.88 -4.30 -9.95
CA LYS A 193 -7.99 -3.20 -10.31
C LYS A 193 -6.61 -3.75 -10.64
N PHE A 194 -6.08 -3.43 -11.81
CA PHE A 194 -4.72 -3.84 -12.20
C PHE A 194 -3.89 -2.66 -12.68
N HIS A 195 -2.58 -2.78 -12.47
CA HIS A 195 -1.60 -1.85 -12.98
C HIS A 195 -1.45 -2.04 -14.49
N VAL A 196 -1.41 -0.92 -15.21
CA VAL A 196 -1.04 -0.86 -16.62
C VAL A 196 0.09 0.13 -16.75
N PHE A 197 1.21 -0.31 -17.30
CA PHE A 197 2.34 0.56 -17.60
C PHE A 197 2.50 0.70 -19.11
N THR A 198 2.64 1.93 -19.57
CA THR A 198 3.07 2.24 -20.95
C THR A 198 4.54 2.60 -20.91
N VAL A 199 5.38 1.69 -21.41
CA VAL A 199 6.84 1.80 -21.35
C VAL A 199 7.42 1.82 -22.75
N THR A 200 8.53 2.52 -22.90
CA THR A 200 9.26 2.61 -24.16
C THR A 200 10.66 2.06 -23.96
N ASP A 201 11.11 1.17 -24.84
CA ASP A 201 12.49 0.68 -24.79
C ASP A 201 13.49 1.71 -25.36
N GLU A 202 14.78 1.41 -25.27
CA GLU A 202 15.84 2.30 -25.77
C GLU A 202 15.79 2.54 -27.30
N PHE A 203 15.03 1.71 -28.03
CA PHE A 203 14.85 1.80 -29.48
C PHE A 203 13.56 2.55 -29.86
N GLY A 204 12.82 3.10 -28.89
CA GLY A 204 11.60 3.87 -29.13
C GLY A 204 10.35 3.02 -29.36
N ARG A 205 10.39 1.71 -29.07
CA ARG A 205 9.24 0.81 -29.20
C ARG A 205 8.40 0.85 -27.93
N GLU A 206 7.10 1.09 -28.09
CA GLU A 206 6.15 1.15 -26.98
C GLU A 206 5.57 -0.23 -26.65
N TYR A 207 5.41 -0.50 -25.36
CA TYR A 207 4.87 -1.73 -24.81
C TYR A 207 3.91 -1.44 -23.67
N HIS A 208 2.89 -2.29 -23.51
CA HIS A 208 1.98 -2.25 -22.36
C HIS A 208 2.24 -3.43 -21.44
N VAL A 209 2.65 -3.15 -20.20
CA VAL A 209 2.86 -4.16 -19.15
C VAL A 209 1.68 -4.11 -18.20
N TRP A 210 0.95 -5.22 -18.06
CA TRP A 210 -0.27 -5.27 -17.26
C TRP A 210 -0.49 -6.64 -16.62
N GLY A 211 -1.52 -6.75 -15.78
CA GLY A 211 -1.93 -8.00 -15.15
C GLY A 211 -0.86 -8.55 -14.18
N LEU A 212 -0.67 -9.87 -14.20
CA LEU A 212 0.24 -10.56 -13.29
C LEU A 212 1.71 -10.14 -13.51
N THR A 213 2.11 -9.88 -14.76
CA THR A 213 3.45 -9.37 -15.08
C THR A 213 3.70 -8.02 -14.40
N ALA A 214 2.73 -7.10 -14.47
CA ALA A 214 2.83 -5.80 -13.81
C ALA A 214 2.87 -5.92 -12.28
N HIS A 215 2.10 -6.85 -11.71
CA HIS A 215 2.14 -7.13 -10.27
C HIS A 215 3.53 -7.58 -9.82
N PHE A 216 4.11 -8.60 -10.48
CA PHE A 216 5.44 -9.09 -10.14
C PHE A 216 6.53 -8.05 -10.35
N VAL A 217 6.53 -7.30 -11.46
CA VAL A 217 7.60 -6.33 -11.72
C VAL A 217 7.57 -5.14 -10.76
N VAL A 218 6.39 -4.68 -10.32
CA VAL A 218 6.26 -3.61 -9.32
C VAL A 218 6.82 -4.07 -7.98
N GLU A 219 6.43 -5.26 -7.54
CA GLU A 219 6.92 -5.83 -6.29
C GLU A 219 8.43 -6.11 -6.36
N PHE A 220 8.92 -6.57 -7.52
CA PHE A 220 10.33 -6.79 -7.71
C PHE A 220 11.14 -5.49 -7.68
N ALA A 221 10.67 -4.44 -8.36
CA ALA A 221 11.30 -3.12 -8.31
C ALA A 221 11.31 -2.57 -6.88
N ARG A 222 10.22 -2.74 -6.12
CA ARG A 222 10.13 -2.32 -4.71
C ARG A 222 11.20 -2.99 -3.87
N LEU A 223 11.31 -4.33 -3.97
CA LEU A 223 12.32 -5.10 -3.25
C LEU A 223 13.74 -4.76 -3.69
N ALA A 224 13.98 -4.64 -5.00
CA ALA A 224 15.29 -4.31 -5.56
C ALA A 224 15.78 -2.94 -5.07
N PHE A 225 14.95 -1.90 -5.15
CA PHE A 225 15.35 -0.54 -4.77
C PHE A 225 15.15 -0.22 -3.29
N GLY A 226 14.36 -1.01 -2.56
CA GLY A 226 14.05 -0.78 -1.14
C GLY A 226 13.24 0.49 -0.92
N ARG A 227 12.38 0.86 -1.88
CA ARG A 227 11.48 2.02 -1.81
C ARG A 227 10.13 1.68 -2.42
N ASP A 228 9.09 2.35 -1.94
CA ASP A 228 7.74 2.13 -2.43
C ASP A 228 7.47 2.79 -3.79
N PRO A 229 6.61 2.20 -4.62
CA PRO A 229 6.14 2.81 -5.86
C PRO A 229 5.34 4.11 -5.61
N GLU A 230 5.57 5.14 -6.42
CA GLU A 230 4.89 6.44 -6.34
C GLU A 230 3.36 6.37 -6.50
N MET A 231 2.85 5.32 -7.13
CA MET A 231 1.42 5.11 -7.33
C MET A 231 0.73 4.42 -6.14
N ARG A 232 1.45 4.10 -5.06
CA ARG A 232 0.84 3.55 -3.84
C ARG A 232 -0.04 4.59 -3.15
N LYS A 233 -1.19 4.13 -2.66
CA LYS A 233 -2.11 4.98 -1.89
C LYS A 233 -1.45 5.48 -0.62
N THR A 234 -0.69 4.61 0.06
CA THR A 234 0.07 4.93 1.27
C THR A 234 1.01 6.13 1.08
N GLU A 235 1.78 6.15 -0.01
CA GLU A 235 2.68 7.26 -0.35
C GLU A 235 1.94 8.55 -0.73
N GLN A 236 0.87 8.43 -1.53
CA GLN A 236 0.03 9.58 -1.88
C GLN A 236 -0.62 10.20 -0.64
N VAL A 237 -1.14 9.37 0.27
CA VAL A 237 -1.73 9.81 1.55
C VAL A 237 -0.69 10.52 2.39
N LEU A 238 0.48 9.92 2.58
CA LEU A 238 1.55 10.53 3.37
C LEU A 238 2.00 11.88 2.81
N SER A 239 2.12 11.98 1.48
CA SER A 239 2.44 13.22 0.77
C SER A 239 1.36 14.29 1.00
N ASN A 240 0.08 13.93 0.84
CA ASN A 240 -1.05 14.84 1.06
C ASN A 240 -1.09 15.36 2.50
N LEU A 241 -0.90 14.47 3.49
CA LEU A 241 -0.88 14.83 4.91
C LEU A 241 0.28 15.78 5.24
N ARG A 242 1.51 15.48 4.79
CA ARG A 242 2.67 16.36 5.01
C ARG A 242 2.55 17.72 4.32
N ALA A 243 1.90 17.76 3.15
CA ALA A 243 1.65 18.99 2.40
C ALA A 243 0.52 19.84 3.01
N TYR A 244 -0.38 19.24 3.79
CA TYR A 244 -1.55 19.92 4.33
C TYR A 244 -1.16 21.07 5.28
N LYS A 245 -1.87 22.19 5.14
CA LYS A 245 -1.81 23.36 6.03
C LYS A 245 -3.22 23.73 6.45
N ALA A 246 -3.50 23.62 7.75
CA ALA A 246 -4.78 24.02 8.29
C ALA A 246 -5.05 25.51 8.03
N PRO A 247 -6.29 25.90 7.67
CA PRO A 247 -6.68 27.30 7.63
C PRO A 247 -6.47 27.98 9.00
N ILE A 248 -6.13 29.27 8.97
CA ILE A 248 -5.96 30.07 10.19
C ILE A 248 -7.31 30.64 10.59
N HIS A 249 -7.68 30.41 11.86
CA HIS A 249 -8.90 30.94 12.47
C HIS A 249 -8.51 31.84 13.66
N PRO A 250 -8.47 33.18 13.50
CA PRO A 250 -8.12 34.09 14.59
C PRO A 250 -9.00 33.93 15.83
N GLU A 251 -10.27 33.54 15.65
CA GLU A 251 -11.20 33.25 16.73
C GLU A 251 -10.82 32.02 17.57
N TYR A 252 -10.03 31.08 17.03
CA TYR A 252 -9.55 29.90 17.74
C TYR A 252 -8.33 30.21 18.60
N GLU A 253 -7.49 31.16 18.18
CA GLU A 253 -6.35 31.62 18.97
C GLU A 253 -6.77 32.25 20.30
N ALA A 254 -7.94 32.89 20.33
CA ALA A 254 -8.49 33.53 21.53
C ALA A 254 -9.20 32.57 22.50
N VAL A 255 -9.34 31.29 22.16
CA VAL A 255 -10.02 30.30 23.03
C VAL A 255 -9.16 29.98 24.23
N ASP A 256 -9.73 30.06 25.43
CA ASP A 256 -9.07 29.70 26.68
C ASP A 256 -8.58 28.24 26.68
N ARG A 257 -7.41 27.98 27.26
CA ARG A 257 -6.80 26.63 27.32
C ARG A 257 -7.73 25.59 27.93
N SER A 258 -8.51 25.95 28.95
CA SER A 258 -9.50 25.04 29.58
C SER A 258 -10.62 24.57 28.65
N LYS A 259 -10.78 25.22 27.50
CA LYS A 259 -11.75 24.87 26.45
C LYS A 259 -11.07 24.32 25.20
N ARG A 260 -9.81 23.93 25.27
CA ARG A 260 -9.09 23.24 24.19
C ARG A 260 -8.96 21.76 24.53
N ALA A 261 -9.06 20.95 23.50
CA ALA A 261 -8.81 19.53 23.54
C ALA A 261 -8.08 19.11 22.27
N ALA A 262 -7.38 18.00 22.33
CA ALA A 262 -6.71 17.41 21.20
C ALA A 262 -7.13 15.95 21.06
N VAL A 263 -7.28 15.50 19.81
CA VAL A 263 -7.44 14.08 19.51
C VAL A 263 -6.34 13.65 18.57
N LEU A 264 -5.78 12.48 18.82
CA LEU A 264 -4.83 11.86 17.91
C LEU A 264 -5.60 11.15 16.79
N LEU A 265 -5.14 11.33 15.55
CA LEU A 265 -5.46 10.51 14.39
C LEU A 265 -4.28 9.54 14.17
N PRO A 266 -4.23 8.42 14.90
CA PRO A 266 -3.19 7.40 14.76
C PRO A 266 -3.41 6.61 13.46
N VAL A 267 -2.50 6.77 12.51
CA VAL A 267 -2.59 6.16 11.18
C VAL A 267 -1.54 5.07 11.00
N ILE A 268 -1.99 3.90 10.56
CA ILE A 268 -1.13 2.79 10.16
C ILE A 268 -1.08 2.78 8.64
N LEU A 269 0.13 2.87 8.08
CA LEU A 269 0.39 2.71 6.65
C LEU A 269 0.87 1.27 6.42
N ASP A 270 -0.03 0.41 5.95
CA ASP A 270 0.32 -0.94 5.55
C ASP A 270 0.82 -0.92 4.11
N HIS A 271 2.14 -0.82 3.98
CA HIS A 271 2.80 -0.84 2.67
C HIS A 271 2.66 -2.22 2.01
N GLU A 272 2.52 -3.32 2.73
CA GLU A 272 2.40 -4.64 2.09
C GLU A 272 1.07 -4.78 1.35
N THR A 273 -0.02 -4.33 1.97
CA THR A 273 -1.38 -4.40 1.40
C THR A 273 -1.80 -3.12 0.67
N ASP A 274 -0.99 -2.05 0.74
CA ASP A 274 -1.32 -0.68 0.33
C ASP A 274 -2.64 -0.17 0.95
N THR A 275 -2.90 -0.55 2.21
CA THR A 275 -4.05 -0.09 2.98
C THR A 275 -3.65 0.91 4.06
N ILE A 276 -4.55 1.86 4.33
CA ILE A 276 -4.37 2.87 5.36
C ILE A 276 -5.43 2.63 6.41
N HIS A 277 -5.03 2.47 7.67
CA HIS A 277 -5.93 2.24 8.78
C HIS A 277 -5.85 3.39 9.78
N VAL A 278 -6.96 3.70 10.45
CA VAL A 278 -7.01 4.58 11.62
C VAL A 278 -7.36 3.76 12.85
N ILE A 279 -6.66 3.99 13.97
CA ILE A 279 -6.98 3.37 15.26
C ILE A 279 -8.08 4.17 15.95
N LEU A 280 -9.11 3.47 16.43
CA LEU A 280 -10.20 4.04 17.21
C LEU A 280 -10.33 3.30 18.55
N THR A 281 -10.84 4.01 19.55
CA THR A 281 -11.15 3.47 20.86
C THR A 281 -12.66 3.42 21.05
N GLN A 282 -13.13 2.45 21.83
CA GLN A 282 -14.46 2.44 22.41
C GLN A 282 -14.34 2.68 23.90
N ARG A 283 -15.00 3.74 24.37
CA ARG A 283 -14.94 4.16 25.78
C ARG A 283 -15.57 3.12 26.70
N ALA A 284 -14.99 2.95 27.88
CA ALA A 284 -15.48 2.02 28.87
C ALA A 284 -16.93 2.32 29.28
N SER A 285 -17.75 1.27 29.32
CA SER A 285 -19.18 1.35 29.64
C SER A 285 -19.50 1.95 31.02
N LYS A 286 -18.52 2.02 31.93
CA LYS A 286 -18.66 2.51 33.31
C LYS A 286 -18.47 4.04 33.46
N LEU A 287 -18.10 4.75 32.40
CA LEU A 287 -17.84 6.19 32.45
C LEU A 287 -19.14 7.01 32.55
N ARG A 288 -19.08 8.13 33.30
CA ARG A 288 -20.25 9.01 33.57
C ARG A 288 -20.75 9.79 32.35
N THR A 289 -19.99 9.84 31.25
CA THR A 289 -20.34 10.57 30.01
C THR A 289 -19.80 9.79 28.82
N HIS A 290 -20.57 9.71 27.72
CA HIS A 290 -20.19 9.05 26.46
C HIS A 290 -19.83 7.55 26.60
N SER A 291 -20.50 6.84 27.50
CA SER A 291 -20.32 5.40 27.74
C SER A 291 -20.56 4.58 26.46
N GLY A 292 -19.57 3.75 26.08
CA GLY A 292 -19.65 2.88 24.90
C GLY A 292 -19.49 3.58 23.54
N GLU A 293 -19.24 4.89 23.51
CA GLU A 293 -19.04 5.64 22.27
C GLU A 293 -17.67 5.37 21.64
N VAL A 294 -17.62 5.36 20.31
CA VAL A 294 -16.39 5.29 19.54
C VAL A 294 -15.77 6.69 19.41
N ALA A 295 -14.49 6.80 19.76
CA ALA A 295 -13.74 8.04 19.71
C ALA A 295 -12.34 7.82 19.11
N LEU A 296 -11.73 8.94 18.73
CA LEU A 296 -10.28 9.03 18.55
C LEU A 296 -9.64 9.15 19.94
N PRO A 297 -8.43 8.60 20.16
CA PRO A 297 -7.73 8.80 21.42
C PRO A 297 -7.52 10.29 21.68
N GLY A 298 -7.78 10.77 22.88
CA GLY A 298 -7.64 12.20 23.15
C GLY A 298 -8.48 12.75 24.28
N GLY A 299 -8.14 13.97 24.67
CA GLY A 299 -8.73 14.62 25.83
C GLY A 299 -8.43 16.11 25.89
N ARG A 300 -8.64 16.67 27.08
CA ARG A 300 -8.54 18.13 27.28
C ARG A 300 -7.08 18.53 27.41
N MET A 301 -6.79 19.77 27.02
CA MET A 301 -5.49 20.36 27.24
C MET A 301 -5.30 20.64 28.73
N ASP A 302 -4.23 20.09 29.29
CA ASP A 302 -3.83 20.29 30.67
C ASP A 302 -2.97 21.56 30.83
N ALA A 303 -2.80 21.98 32.09
CA ALA A 303 -1.99 23.14 32.43
C ALA A 303 -0.52 22.96 32.02
N ASP A 304 -0.03 21.72 32.13
CA ASP A 304 1.36 21.34 31.88
C ASP A 304 1.62 20.99 30.40
N ASP A 305 0.60 20.90 29.55
CA ASP A 305 0.75 20.60 28.13
C ASP A 305 1.44 21.77 27.39
N GLU A 306 2.60 21.53 26.80
CA GLU A 306 3.34 22.56 26.06
C GLU A 306 2.63 23.01 24.78
N SER A 307 1.88 22.10 24.15
CA SER A 307 1.18 22.33 22.88
C SER A 307 0.00 21.38 22.70
N ILE A 308 -0.84 21.64 21.70
CA ILE A 308 -1.96 20.76 21.35
C ILE A 308 -1.49 19.39 20.83
N ILE A 309 -0.28 19.35 20.25
CA ILE A 309 0.38 18.10 19.84
C ILE A 309 0.79 17.30 21.08
N ALA A 310 1.37 17.97 22.08
CA ALA A 310 1.73 17.34 23.35
C ALA A 310 0.49 16.76 24.06
N THR A 311 -0.64 17.51 24.06
CA THR A 311 -1.93 17.00 24.56
C THR A 311 -2.35 15.72 23.85
N ALA A 312 -2.37 15.69 22.51
CA ALA A 312 -2.80 14.51 21.76
C ALA A 312 -1.93 13.28 22.04
N LEU A 313 -0.61 13.47 22.11
CA LEU A 313 0.34 12.38 22.39
C LEU A 313 0.26 11.89 23.84
N ARG A 314 0.10 12.79 24.81
CA ARG A 314 -0.09 12.44 26.22
C ARG A 314 -1.35 11.59 26.40
N GLU A 315 -2.47 12.06 25.88
CA GLU A 315 -3.75 11.35 25.99
C GLU A 315 -3.72 9.98 25.29
N ALA A 316 -3.07 9.88 24.12
CA ALA A 316 -2.89 8.59 23.46
C ALA A 316 -1.98 7.64 24.26
N ALA A 317 -0.96 8.15 24.93
CA ALA A 317 -0.13 7.36 25.84
C ALA A 317 -0.92 6.86 27.05
N GLU A 318 -1.79 7.70 27.62
CA GLU A 318 -2.64 7.36 28.76
C GLU A 318 -3.75 6.35 28.40
N GLU A 319 -4.45 6.55 27.28
CA GLU A 319 -5.60 5.74 26.89
C GLU A 319 -5.21 4.39 26.25
N ILE A 320 -4.21 4.39 25.35
CA ILE A 320 -3.83 3.21 24.55
C ILE A 320 -2.35 2.80 24.67
N GLY A 321 -1.56 3.45 25.54
CA GLY A 321 -0.16 3.08 25.77
C GLY A 321 0.77 3.39 24.59
N LEU A 322 0.36 4.28 23.67
CA LEU A 322 1.18 4.66 22.51
C LEU A 322 2.30 5.62 22.92
N ASN A 323 3.55 5.18 22.87
CA ASN A 323 4.68 6.05 23.16
C ASN A 323 4.87 7.10 22.05
N SER A 324 5.30 8.30 22.42
CA SER A 324 5.61 9.37 21.46
C SER A 324 6.73 9.01 20.48
N SER A 325 7.65 8.10 20.85
CA SER A 325 8.69 7.59 19.95
C SER A 325 8.17 6.67 18.85
N ASP A 326 6.98 6.09 19.04
CA ASP A 326 6.33 5.19 18.09
C ASP A 326 5.34 5.94 17.18
N ALA A 327 5.30 7.27 17.25
CA ALA A 327 4.36 8.13 16.53
C ALA A 327 5.05 9.33 15.88
N GLU A 328 5.14 9.35 14.54
CA GLU A 328 5.63 10.50 13.78
C GLU A 328 4.46 11.46 13.50
N VAL A 329 4.45 12.63 14.16
CA VAL A 329 3.43 13.66 13.90
C VAL A 329 3.68 14.30 12.51
N VAL A 330 2.70 14.17 11.61
CA VAL A 330 2.83 14.63 10.20
C VAL A 330 1.98 15.84 9.87
N SER A 331 0.85 16.05 10.57
CA SER A 331 -0.04 17.19 10.31
C SER A 331 -0.94 17.54 11.50
N VAL A 332 -1.39 18.79 11.54
CA VAL A 332 -2.44 19.29 12.45
C VAL A 332 -3.61 19.75 11.60
N HIS A 333 -4.81 19.29 11.92
CA HIS A 333 -6.02 19.51 11.12
C HIS A 333 -6.90 20.64 11.66
N GLU A 334 -7.81 21.15 10.82
CA GLU A 334 -8.77 22.18 11.21
C GLU A 334 -9.57 21.74 12.46
N PRO A 335 -9.61 22.57 13.51
CA PRO A 335 -10.33 22.23 14.73
C PRO A 335 -11.85 22.12 14.53
N ALA A 336 -12.47 21.18 15.24
CA ALA A 336 -13.91 21.04 15.34
C ALA A 336 -14.41 21.53 16.70
N VAL A 337 -15.55 22.22 16.73
CA VAL A 337 -16.17 22.66 17.99
C VAL A 337 -17.18 21.61 18.45
N SER A 338 -17.00 21.10 19.67
CA SER A 338 -17.92 20.14 20.28
C SER A 338 -19.24 20.81 20.73
N LEU A 339 -20.26 20.01 21.04
CA LEU A 339 -21.53 20.50 21.61
C LEU A 339 -21.34 21.28 22.91
N HIS A 340 -20.28 20.99 23.66
CA HIS A 340 -19.91 21.67 24.90
C HIS A 340 -19.03 22.91 24.68
N ARG A 341 -18.86 23.35 23.43
CA ARG A 341 -17.99 24.47 23.02
C ARG A 341 -16.52 24.28 23.39
N ILE A 342 -16.07 23.02 23.35
CA ILE A 342 -14.66 22.68 23.44
C ILE A 342 -14.11 22.70 22.01
N LEU A 343 -13.01 23.40 21.80
CA LEU A 343 -12.28 23.43 20.54
C LEU A 343 -11.37 22.19 20.48
N VAL A 344 -11.73 21.23 19.65
CA VAL A 344 -11.03 19.94 19.52
C VAL A 344 -10.15 19.97 18.28
N THR A 345 -8.84 19.87 18.46
CA THR A 345 -7.87 19.91 17.36
C THR A 345 -7.38 18.50 17.03
N PRO A 346 -7.62 17.98 15.82
CA PRO A 346 -7.09 16.69 15.41
C PRO A 346 -5.60 16.79 15.03
N VAL A 347 -4.79 15.90 15.57
CA VAL A 347 -3.34 15.80 15.31
C VAL A 347 -3.08 14.44 14.66
N CYS A 348 -2.57 14.42 13.44
CA CYS A 348 -2.25 13.17 12.75
C CYS A 348 -0.83 12.71 13.06
N ALA A 349 -0.70 11.44 13.43
CA ALA A 349 0.57 10.77 13.58
C ALA A 349 0.59 9.43 12.84
N ILE A 350 1.68 9.16 12.13
CA ILE A 350 1.95 7.87 11.52
C ILE A 350 2.58 6.96 12.58
N ILE A 351 1.99 5.79 12.78
CA ILE A 351 2.46 4.80 13.76
C ILE A 351 3.63 4.02 13.17
N SER A 352 4.70 3.87 13.95
CA SER A 352 5.90 3.14 13.53
C SER A 352 5.62 1.64 13.36
N ASN A 353 6.04 1.08 12.22
CA ASN A 353 5.96 -0.36 11.97
C ASN A 353 6.85 -1.17 12.93
N SER A 354 7.81 -0.55 13.63
CA SER A 354 8.59 -1.21 14.68
C SER A 354 7.76 -1.67 15.87
N LEU A 355 6.58 -1.07 16.08
CA LEU A 355 5.64 -1.49 17.11
C LEU A 355 5.02 -2.87 16.79
N ALA A 356 5.07 -3.31 15.52
CA ALA A 356 4.66 -4.64 15.12
C ALA A 356 5.76 -5.68 15.40
N THR A 357 6.01 -6.02 16.66
CA THR A 357 6.89 -7.15 17.00
C THR A 357 6.26 -8.49 16.58
N GLU A 358 7.08 -9.53 16.42
CA GLU A 358 6.58 -10.91 16.33
C GLU A 358 6.02 -11.31 17.70
N SER A 359 4.74 -11.01 17.92
CA SER A 359 4.01 -11.40 19.14
C SER A 359 3.08 -12.56 18.81
N ASP A 360 2.86 -13.44 19.79
CA ASP A 360 2.03 -14.66 19.76
C ASP A 360 0.54 -14.37 19.48
N ILE A 361 0.19 -13.79 18.33
CA ILE A 361 -1.21 -13.68 17.91
C ILE A 361 -1.69 -15.10 17.63
N PRO A 362 -2.72 -15.59 18.32
CA PRO A 362 -3.23 -16.93 18.09
C PRO A 362 -3.57 -17.15 16.60
N LYS A 363 -3.05 -18.24 16.01
CA LYS A 363 -3.22 -18.55 14.56
C LYS A 363 -4.69 -18.63 14.11
N ASN A 364 -5.63 -18.76 15.03
CA ASN A 364 -7.07 -18.81 14.79
C ASN A 364 -7.73 -17.42 14.71
N VAL A 365 -6.98 -16.33 14.87
CA VAL A 365 -7.48 -14.97 14.64
C VAL A 365 -7.36 -14.64 13.14
N PRO A 366 -8.49 -14.31 12.45
CA PRO A 366 -8.45 -13.79 11.09
C PRO A 366 -7.53 -12.57 11.00
N ASN A 367 -6.70 -12.47 9.97
CA ASN A 367 -5.73 -11.37 9.76
C ASN A 367 -4.69 -11.20 10.88
N SER A 368 -4.40 -12.25 11.66
CA SER A 368 -3.33 -12.28 12.70
C SER A 368 -1.94 -11.91 12.19
N LYS A 369 -1.70 -12.00 10.88
CA LYS A 369 -0.45 -11.58 10.23
C LYS A 369 -0.44 -10.11 9.79
N SER A 370 -1.59 -9.43 9.76
CA SER A 370 -1.67 -8.06 9.25
C SER A 370 -0.91 -7.08 10.15
N LEU A 371 -0.35 -6.03 9.55
CA LEU A 371 0.38 -5.01 10.28
C LEU A 371 -0.50 -4.35 11.36
N ALA A 372 -1.75 -4.05 11.02
CA ALA A 372 -2.72 -3.47 11.93
C ALA A 372 -2.96 -4.37 13.16
N ALA A 373 -3.17 -5.68 12.95
CA ALA A 373 -3.36 -6.63 14.05
C ALA A 373 -2.13 -6.72 14.98
N ARG A 374 -0.92 -6.75 14.40
CA ARG A 374 0.34 -6.79 15.15
C ARG A 374 0.57 -5.52 15.97
N ILE A 375 0.28 -4.34 15.40
CA ILE A 375 0.35 -3.07 16.12
C ILE A 375 -0.66 -3.04 17.27
N MET A 376 -1.94 -3.37 17.01
CA MET A 376 -2.98 -3.35 18.03
C MET A 376 -2.66 -4.27 19.22
N ASN A 377 -2.03 -5.42 18.97
CA ASN A 377 -1.66 -6.37 20.02
C ASN A 377 -0.57 -5.85 20.97
N ASN A 378 0.23 -4.87 20.55
CA ASN A 378 1.30 -4.28 21.37
C ASN A 378 0.89 -2.95 22.04
N LEU A 379 -0.37 -2.55 21.92
CA LEU A 379 -0.94 -1.42 22.67
C LEU A 379 -1.35 -1.85 24.09
N THR A 380 -1.23 -0.94 25.06
CA THR A 380 -1.63 -1.18 26.45
C THR A 380 -2.79 -0.28 26.80
N LEU A 381 -4.00 -0.86 26.89
CA LEU A 381 -5.22 -0.09 27.14
C LEU A 381 -5.37 0.26 28.61
N SER A 382 -5.79 1.50 28.90
CA SER A 382 -6.26 1.88 30.23
C SER A 382 -7.66 1.31 30.46
N PRO A 383 -7.85 0.31 31.36
CA PRO A 383 -9.13 -0.37 31.53
C PRO A 383 -10.22 0.52 32.14
N ASP A 384 -9.83 1.64 32.75
CA ASP A 384 -10.75 2.61 33.34
C ASP A 384 -11.35 3.55 32.27
N GLU A 385 -10.72 3.65 31.10
CA GLU A 385 -11.09 4.62 30.07
C GLU A 385 -11.46 3.95 28.74
N VAL A 386 -10.79 2.87 28.37
CA VAL A 386 -10.92 2.19 27.08
C VAL A 386 -11.30 0.73 27.30
N GLU A 387 -12.44 0.33 26.72
CA GLU A 387 -12.93 -1.05 26.75
C GLU A 387 -12.45 -1.84 25.53
N HIS A 388 -12.45 -1.21 24.35
CA HIS A 388 -11.94 -1.82 23.12
C HIS A 388 -11.08 -0.85 22.31
N VAL A 389 -10.07 -1.41 21.64
CA VAL A 389 -9.34 -0.76 20.55
C VAL A 389 -9.56 -1.55 19.28
N PHE A 390 -9.71 -0.87 18.16
CA PHE A 390 -9.86 -1.49 16.85
C PHE A 390 -9.33 -0.56 15.75
N THR A 391 -9.15 -1.09 14.55
CA THR A 391 -8.80 -0.28 13.38
C THR A 391 -9.92 -0.27 12.36
N VAL A 392 -9.98 0.79 11.58
CA VAL A 392 -10.89 0.91 10.43
C VAL A 392 -10.05 1.32 9.22
N PRO A 393 -10.22 0.68 8.05
CA PRO A 393 -9.63 1.19 6.80
C PRO A 393 -10.09 2.63 6.59
N LEU A 394 -9.16 3.58 6.47
CA LEU A 394 -9.48 5.01 6.45
C LEU A 394 -10.42 5.38 5.28
N HIS A 395 -10.27 4.69 4.14
CA HIS A 395 -11.11 4.88 2.96
C HIS A 395 -12.60 4.55 3.22
N TYR A 396 -12.90 3.73 4.23
CA TYR A 396 -14.27 3.40 4.62
C TYR A 396 -15.11 4.65 4.96
N PHE A 397 -14.47 5.72 5.44
CA PHE A 397 -15.15 6.99 5.74
C PHE A 397 -15.46 7.83 4.49
N LEU A 398 -15.12 7.36 3.28
CA LEU A 398 -15.54 7.96 2.01
C LEU A 398 -16.62 7.15 1.29
N GLU A 399 -16.89 5.92 1.74
CA GLU A 399 -17.80 4.98 1.10
C GLU A 399 -19.25 5.13 1.62
N SER A 400 -20.24 4.91 0.76
CA SER A 400 -21.65 4.84 1.16
C SER A 400 -21.95 3.59 1.99
N ARG A 401 -21.09 2.58 1.92
CA ARG A 401 -21.29 1.29 2.59
C ARG A 401 -21.29 1.45 4.10
N GLY A 402 -22.43 1.16 4.73
CA GLY A 402 -22.60 1.29 6.18
C GLY A 402 -22.70 2.75 6.64
N HIS A 403 -22.70 3.72 5.72
CA HIS A 403 -22.96 5.13 6.00
C HIS A 403 -24.46 5.41 6.06
N SER A 404 -24.85 6.33 6.94
CA SER A 404 -26.14 7.01 6.91
C SER A 404 -26.00 8.44 7.42
N GLY A 405 -26.77 9.36 6.85
CA GLY A 405 -26.93 10.72 7.35
C GLY A 405 -28.13 10.82 8.28
N HIS A 406 -28.00 11.48 9.43
CA HIS A 406 -29.12 11.76 10.33
C HIS A 406 -29.17 13.25 10.64
N ASP A 407 -30.38 13.80 10.65
CA ASP A 407 -30.63 15.17 11.07
C ASP A 407 -30.87 15.19 12.59
N ILE A 408 -30.09 15.97 13.32
CA ILE A 408 -30.34 16.29 14.73
C ILE A 408 -31.00 17.66 14.79
N VAL A 409 -32.21 17.70 15.36
CA VAL A 409 -32.96 18.95 15.59
C VAL A 409 -32.56 19.51 16.95
N GLY A 410 -32.08 20.76 16.98
CA GLY A 410 -31.80 21.47 18.23
C GLY A 410 -33.06 21.74 19.04
N ASP A 411 -32.91 21.99 20.34
CA ASP A 411 -34.03 22.27 21.26
C ASP A 411 -34.78 23.56 20.90
N ASP A 412 -34.18 24.43 20.07
CA ASP A 412 -34.87 25.59 19.48
C ASP A 412 -35.94 25.19 18.44
N GLY A 413 -36.04 23.89 18.12
CA GLY A 413 -36.97 23.30 17.15
C GLY A 413 -36.75 23.73 15.71
N THR A 414 -35.69 24.50 15.42
CA THR A 414 -35.49 25.17 14.12
C THR A 414 -34.10 24.98 13.54
N SER A 415 -33.08 24.76 14.37
CA SER A 415 -31.74 24.43 13.93
C SER A 415 -31.65 22.92 13.67
N THR A 416 -31.47 22.51 12.41
CA THR A 416 -31.18 21.12 12.05
C THR A 416 -29.72 20.97 11.67
N TRP A 417 -29.09 19.90 12.15
CA TRP A 417 -27.67 19.61 11.94
C TRP A 417 -27.53 18.20 11.40
N LYS A 418 -26.72 18.01 10.36
CA LYS A 418 -26.49 16.69 9.81
C LYS A 418 -25.30 16.02 10.46
N ILE A 419 -25.46 14.77 10.89
CA ILE A 419 -24.39 13.93 11.39
C ILE A 419 -24.18 12.72 10.51
N HIS A 420 -22.91 12.35 10.31
CA HIS A 420 -22.56 11.09 9.67
C HIS A 420 -22.64 9.98 10.72
N ARG A 421 -23.06 8.81 10.27
CA ARG A 421 -23.14 7.59 11.06
C ARG A 421 -22.60 6.44 10.23
N PHE A 422 -21.62 5.71 10.77
CA PHE A 422 -20.99 4.57 10.11
C PHE A 422 -21.12 3.33 10.99
N GLN A 423 -21.69 2.27 10.44
CA GLN A 423 -21.81 0.96 11.08
C GLN A 423 -20.70 0.04 10.58
N TYR A 424 -19.63 -0.08 11.36
CA TYR A 424 -18.47 -0.90 11.01
C TYR A 424 -18.51 -2.25 11.73
N VAL A 425 -18.09 -3.31 11.05
CA VAL A 425 -17.91 -4.65 11.65
C VAL A 425 -16.46 -5.04 11.46
N ASP A 426 -15.76 -5.32 12.55
CA ASP A 426 -14.34 -5.70 12.51
C ASP A 426 -14.13 -7.16 12.11
N GLU A 427 -12.87 -7.58 11.99
CA GLU A 427 -12.48 -8.95 11.64
C GLU A 427 -12.90 -10.02 12.66
N PHE A 428 -13.30 -9.61 13.87
CA PHE A 428 -13.82 -10.48 14.93
C PHE A 428 -15.35 -10.53 14.95
N GLY A 429 -16.03 -9.84 14.03
CA GLY A 429 -17.49 -9.75 13.98
C GLY A 429 -18.10 -8.80 15.02
N ARG A 430 -17.28 -7.98 15.69
CA ARG A 430 -17.76 -6.94 16.62
C ARG A 430 -18.25 -5.74 15.83
N SER A 431 -19.39 -5.21 16.26
CA SER A 431 -20.07 -4.12 15.56
C SER A 431 -19.86 -2.80 16.30
N PHE A 432 -19.31 -1.82 15.59
CA PHE A 432 -18.98 -0.50 16.12
C PHE A 432 -19.77 0.57 15.39
N LEU A 433 -20.19 1.59 16.15
CA LEU A 433 -20.92 2.72 15.64
C LEU A 433 -20.05 3.98 15.73
N VAL A 434 -19.58 4.48 14.58
CA VAL A 434 -18.80 5.72 14.50
C VAL A 434 -19.73 6.86 14.07
N TRP A 435 -19.87 7.89 14.90
CA TRP A 435 -20.83 8.97 14.64
C TRP A 435 -20.40 10.31 15.24
N GLY A 436 -21.18 11.37 14.95
CA GLY A 436 -21.05 12.68 15.56
C GLY A 436 -19.80 13.47 15.14
N MET A 437 -19.01 13.89 16.12
CA MET A 437 -17.78 14.66 15.88
C MET A 437 -16.65 13.75 15.38
N THR A 438 -16.53 12.54 15.92
CA THR A 438 -15.54 11.55 15.49
C THR A 438 -15.68 11.25 14.00
N SER A 439 -16.89 10.90 13.55
CA SER A 439 -17.15 10.61 12.13
C SER A 439 -16.87 11.80 11.21
N TYR A 440 -17.06 13.03 11.69
CA TYR A 440 -16.75 14.21 10.91
C TYR A 440 -15.28 14.44 10.72
N ILE A 441 -14.53 14.39 11.82
CA ILE A 441 -13.08 14.51 11.79
C ILE A 441 -12.54 13.46 10.83
N LEU A 442 -13.05 12.22 10.91
CA LEU A 442 -12.64 11.12 10.03
C LEU A 442 -13.02 11.34 8.55
N VAL A 443 -14.21 11.85 8.25
CA VAL A 443 -14.60 12.19 6.87
C VAL A 443 -13.70 13.31 6.31
N GLN A 444 -13.51 14.41 7.05
CA GLN A 444 -12.65 15.51 6.60
C GLN A 444 -11.19 15.07 6.48
N PHE A 445 -10.71 14.27 7.43
CA PHE A 445 -9.38 13.70 7.41
C PHE A 445 -9.18 12.77 6.21
N ALA A 446 -10.10 11.85 5.94
CA ALA A 446 -10.04 10.95 4.79
C ALA A 446 -10.06 11.71 3.47
N LYS A 447 -10.89 12.77 3.34
CA LYS A 447 -10.89 13.64 2.16
C LYS A 447 -9.52 14.27 1.89
N ILE A 448 -8.87 14.78 2.95
CA ILE A 448 -7.53 15.38 2.85
C ILE A 448 -6.49 14.30 2.52
N ALA A 449 -6.54 13.18 3.22
CA ALA A 449 -5.61 12.07 3.04
C ALA A 449 -5.64 11.54 1.60
N PHE A 450 -6.82 11.25 1.05
CA PHE A 450 -6.95 10.69 -0.29
C PHE A 450 -7.02 11.74 -1.41
N GLY A 451 -7.39 12.98 -1.11
CA GLY A 451 -7.66 14.00 -2.13
C GLY A 451 -8.96 13.73 -2.89
N GLU A 452 -9.91 13.05 -2.26
CA GLU A 452 -11.15 12.55 -2.87
C GLU A 452 -12.38 13.06 -2.10
N GLU A 453 -13.52 13.17 -2.78
CA GLU A 453 -14.81 13.46 -2.14
C GLU A 453 -15.53 12.14 -1.82
N PRO A 454 -16.30 12.06 -0.71
CA PRO A 454 -17.06 10.87 -0.38
C PRO A 454 -18.19 10.60 -1.38
N GLU A 455 -18.63 9.35 -1.46
CA GLU A 455 -19.77 8.90 -2.29
C GLU A 455 -21.13 9.46 -1.81
N PHE A 456 -21.16 10.03 -0.62
CA PHE A 456 -22.31 10.70 -0.02
C PHE A 456 -22.04 12.21 0.14
N GLN A 457 -23.09 12.99 0.43
CA GLN A 457 -22.92 14.42 0.67
C GLN A 457 -22.11 14.67 1.97
N ALA A 458 -20.88 15.17 1.84
CA ALA A 458 -20.07 15.65 2.95
C ALA A 458 -20.69 16.92 3.56
N PHE A 459 -20.71 17.00 4.90
CA PHE A 459 -21.18 18.21 5.59
C PHE A 459 -20.03 19.21 5.78
N SER A 460 -20.33 20.48 5.58
CA SER A 460 -19.39 21.59 5.71
C SER A 460 -19.24 22.05 7.17
N ALA A 461 -18.17 22.80 7.46
CA ALA A 461 -17.94 23.39 8.79
C ALA A 461 -19.02 24.41 9.21
N SER A 462 -19.74 25.02 8.25
CA SER A 462 -20.86 25.93 8.55
C SER A 462 -22.11 25.20 9.02
N GLU A 463 -22.21 23.90 8.75
CA GLU A 463 -23.27 22.99 9.21
C GLU A 463 -22.88 22.31 10.54
N ARG A 464 -22.01 22.94 11.34
CA ARG A 464 -21.52 22.44 12.63
C ARG A 464 -21.70 23.45 13.77
N PRO A 465 -21.65 22.99 15.04
CA PRO A 465 -21.51 23.89 16.18
C PRO A 465 -20.35 24.85 15.99
N THR A 466 -20.51 26.09 16.45
CA THR A 466 -19.45 27.11 16.40
C THR A 466 -19.23 27.70 17.79
N LEU A 467 -18.14 28.44 17.99
CA LEU A 467 -17.89 29.15 19.25
C LEU A 467 -18.99 30.20 19.58
N ARG A 468 -19.71 30.69 18.56
CA ARG A 468 -20.74 31.75 18.69
C ARG A 468 -22.17 31.22 18.80
N LYS A 469 -22.48 30.07 18.19
CA LYS A 469 -23.83 29.49 18.15
C LYS A 469 -23.82 28.13 18.86
N LYS A 470 -24.49 28.06 20.01
CA LYS A 470 -24.71 26.82 20.76
C LYS A 470 -25.88 26.07 20.10
N PRO A 471 -25.76 24.77 19.83
CA PRO A 471 -26.93 23.92 19.69
C PRO A 471 -27.51 23.67 21.09
N ASP A 472 -28.75 24.05 21.33
CA ASP A 472 -29.44 23.49 22.49
C ASP A 472 -29.78 22.03 22.15
N PHE A 473 -29.34 21.09 22.96
CA PHE A 473 -29.76 19.68 22.89
C PHE A 473 -29.96 19.16 24.32
N LYS A 474 -30.98 18.31 24.52
CA LYS A 474 -30.92 17.20 25.49
C LYS A 474 -30.64 15.89 24.73
N LEU A 475 -29.54 15.23 25.09
CA LEU A 475 -29.21 13.85 24.67
C LEU A 475 -30.24 12.85 25.18
#